data_AF-A0A933DBU6-F1
#
_entry.id   AF-A0A933DBU6-F1
#
_cell.length_a   1.000
_cell.length_b   1.000
_cell.length_c   1.000
_cell.angle_alpha   90.00
_cell.angle_beta   90.00
_cell.angle_gamma   90.00
#
_symmetry.space_group_name_H-M   'P 1'
#
loop_
_entity.id
_entity.type
_entity.pdbx_description
1 polymer ?
#
loop_
_entity_poly.entity_id
_entity_poly.type
_entity_poly.pdbx_seq_one_letter_code
_entity_poly.pdbx_strand_id
1 'polypeptide(L)'
;MYLSYLMGAEQIEDQELEALGVTIVGHAGHGNRKLKIPSQRVDDYRILIKEKMTPGFWNEFLDERAIHFIFKLKDHTVKEFTLSPDNEREIDTLCAQLNNEPPDKTANVYRYIADNDFYHDFMTKHYQALVER
;
A
#
# COMPACT_ATOMS: atom_id res chain seq x y z
N MET A 1 3.15 12.67 -7.26
CA MET A 1 3.72 11.33 -7.51
C MET A 1 3.38 10.49 -6.30
N TYR A 2 2.94 9.26 -6.49
CA TYR A 2 2.71 8.33 -5.38
C TYR A 2 3.86 7.33 -5.27
N LEU A 3 4.14 6.88 -4.06
CA LEU A 3 4.97 5.73 -3.76
C LEU A 3 4.09 4.53 -3.43
N SER A 4 4.49 3.33 -3.81
CA SER A 4 3.80 2.10 -3.45
C SER A 4 4.76 0.91 -3.36
N TYR A 5 4.50 0.01 -2.43
CA TYR A 5 5.20 -1.24 -2.21
C TYR A 5 4.20 -2.33 -2.57
N LEU A 6 4.28 -2.74 -3.83
CA LEU A 6 3.33 -3.65 -4.44
C LEU A 6 3.57 -5.07 -3.95
N MET A 7 2.58 -5.63 -3.26
CA MET A 7 2.53 -7.02 -2.77
C MET A 7 1.42 -7.82 -3.44
N GLY A 8 1.52 -9.16 -3.42
CA GLY A 8 0.47 -10.04 -3.96
C GLY A 8 0.19 -9.81 -5.44
N ALA A 9 1.24 -9.52 -6.21
CA ALA A 9 1.16 -9.02 -7.58
C ALA A 9 1.68 -10.04 -8.60
N GLU A 10 1.52 -11.33 -8.32
CA GLU A 10 1.95 -12.41 -9.22
C GLU A 10 1.23 -12.38 -10.58
N GLN A 11 0.02 -11.80 -10.62
CA GLN A 11 -0.78 -11.65 -11.83
C GLN A 11 -0.63 -10.27 -12.50
N ILE A 12 0.22 -9.39 -11.96
CA ILE A 12 0.48 -8.07 -12.52
C ILE A 12 1.86 -8.11 -13.16
N GLU A 13 1.91 -8.01 -14.48
CA GLU A 13 3.16 -7.98 -15.24
C GLU A 13 3.79 -6.57 -15.19
N ASP A 14 5.11 -6.51 -15.28
CA ASP A 14 5.83 -5.22 -15.26
C ASP A 14 5.41 -4.34 -16.43
N GLN A 15 5.12 -4.93 -17.60
CA GLN A 15 4.65 -4.23 -18.80
C GLN A 15 3.32 -3.52 -18.57
N GLU A 16 2.45 -4.04 -17.71
CA GLU A 16 1.18 -3.39 -17.37
C GLU A 16 1.41 -2.14 -16.52
N LEU A 17 2.35 -2.20 -15.59
CA LEU A 17 2.78 -1.05 -14.79
C LEU A 17 3.43 0.00 -15.69
N GLU A 18 4.33 -0.41 -16.58
CA GLU A 18 5.01 0.47 -17.54
C GLU A 18 4.03 1.14 -18.51
N ALA A 19 3.00 0.43 -18.98
CA ALA A 19 1.95 1.00 -19.83
C ALA A 19 1.16 2.12 -19.14
N LEU A 20 1.06 2.08 -17.81
CA LEU A 20 0.50 3.16 -16.99
C LEU A 20 1.52 4.27 -16.68
N GLY A 21 2.75 4.17 -17.17
CA GLY A 21 3.84 5.09 -16.85
C GLY A 21 4.37 4.94 -15.42
N VAL A 22 4.06 3.84 -14.73
CA VAL A 22 4.61 3.53 -13.41
C VAL A 22 6.09 3.16 -13.58
N THR A 23 6.93 3.73 -12.72
CA THR A 23 8.36 3.38 -12.67
C THR A 23 8.61 2.37 -11.55
N ILE A 24 9.17 1.21 -11.90
CA ILE A 24 9.65 0.23 -10.92
C ILE A 24 11.05 0.67 -10.47
N VAL A 25 11.18 1.05 -9.20
CA VAL A 25 12.45 1.54 -8.62
C VAL A 25 13.18 0.48 -7.79
N GLY A 26 12.58 -0.70 -7.62
CA GLY A 26 13.23 -1.83 -6.98
C GLY A 26 12.35 -3.08 -7.00
N HIS A 27 13.00 -4.23 -7.01
CA HIS A 27 12.37 -5.54 -6.82
C HIS A 27 12.68 -6.05 -5.42
N ALA A 28 11.68 -6.59 -4.76
CA ALA A 28 11.83 -7.33 -3.52
C ALA A 28 11.47 -8.81 -3.76
N GLY A 29 11.81 -9.68 -2.82
CA GLY A 29 11.50 -11.11 -2.93
C GLY A 29 10.01 -11.37 -3.15
N HIS A 30 9.69 -12.50 -3.78
CA HIS A 30 8.31 -12.96 -4.04
C HIS A 30 7.46 -12.07 -4.96
N GLY A 31 8.07 -11.43 -5.97
CA GLY A 31 7.32 -10.64 -6.96
C GLY A 31 6.87 -9.27 -6.46
N ASN A 32 7.38 -8.85 -5.30
CA ASN A 32 7.12 -7.54 -4.73
C ASN A 32 7.89 -6.45 -5.49
N ARG A 33 7.28 -5.28 -5.71
CA ARG A 33 7.93 -4.14 -6.40
C ARG A 33 7.79 -2.84 -5.61
N LYS A 34 8.83 -2.01 -5.63
CA LYS A 34 8.81 -0.63 -5.17
C LYS A 34 8.51 0.27 -6.36
N LEU A 35 7.47 1.10 -6.26
CA LEU A 35 6.89 1.81 -7.40
C LEU A 35 6.86 3.32 -7.18
N LYS A 36 6.99 4.05 -8.29
CA LYS A 36 6.61 5.47 -8.41
C LYS A 36 5.49 5.59 -9.44
N ILE A 37 4.33 6.08 -9.00
CA ILE A 37 3.11 6.16 -9.81
C ILE A 37 2.82 7.62 -10.15
N PRO A 38 2.73 7.99 -11.44
CA PRO A 38 2.34 9.34 -11.82
C PRO A 38 0.97 9.69 -11.25
N SER A 39 0.81 10.89 -10.67
CA SER A 39 -0.44 11.27 -10.01
C SER A 39 -1.64 11.23 -10.94
N GLN A 40 -1.46 11.54 -12.22
CA GLN A 40 -2.49 11.48 -13.24
C GLN A 40 -2.87 10.05 -13.68
N ARG A 41 -2.18 9.02 -13.15
CA ARG A 41 -2.39 7.59 -13.44
C ARG A 41 -2.75 6.78 -12.20
N VAL A 42 -2.94 7.44 -11.05
CA VAL A 42 -3.20 6.75 -9.78
C VAL A 42 -4.52 5.98 -9.81
N ASP A 43 -5.54 6.48 -10.50
CA ASP A 43 -6.82 5.79 -10.61
C ASP A 43 -6.74 4.58 -11.55
N ASP A 44 -5.98 4.68 -12.65
CA ASP A 44 -5.70 3.54 -13.53
C ASP A 44 -4.95 2.44 -12.75
N TYR A 45 -3.95 2.83 -11.94
CA TYR A 45 -3.22 1.93 -11.05
C TYR A 45 -4.15 1.28 -10.02
N ARG A 46 -5.02 2.07 -9.37
CA ARG A 46 -6.01 1.57 -8.40
C ARG A 46 -6.90 0.49 -9.03
N ILE A 47 -7.37 0.70 -10.26
CA ILE A 47 -8.18 -0.28 -10.99
C ILE A 47 -7.39 -1.58 -11.20
N LEU A 48 -6.15 -1.47 -11.71
CA LEU A 48 -5.28 -2.62 -11.93
C LEU A 48 -5.09 -3.45 -10.66
N ILE A 49 -4.83 -2.81 -9.52
CA ILE A 49 -4.68 -3.50 -8.24
C ILE A 49 -5.96 -4.23 -7.84
N LYS A 50 -7.12 -3.58 -7.93
CA LYS A 50 -8.40 -4.21 -7.56
C LYS A 50 -8.68 -5.46 -8.40
N GLU A 51 -8.42 -5.37 -9.69
CA GLU A 51 -8.67 -6.47 -10.63
C GLU A 51 -7.70 -7.62 -10.40
N LYS A 52 -6.40 -7.34 -10.28
CA LYS A 52 -5.35 -8.35 -10.43
C LYS A 52 -4.55 -8.70 -9.19
N MET A 53 -4.64 -7.92 -8.10
CA MET A 53 -4.00 -8.32 -6.85
C MET A 53 -4.54 -9.69 -6.41
N THR A 54 -3.66 -10.55 -5.94
CA THR A 54 -4.00 -11.88 -5.45
C THR A 54 -4.88 -11.75 -4.18
N PRO A 55 -5.98 -12.52 -4.06
CA PRO A 55 -6.76 -12.57 -2.82
C PRO A 55 -5.91 -12.96 -1.61
N GLY A 56 -6.17 -12.33 -0.47
CA GLY A 56 -5.38 -12.50 0.76
C GLY A 56 -4.26 -11.49 0.93
N PHE A 57 -4.17 -10.47 0.07
CA PHE A 57 -3.19 -9.39 0.15
C PHE A 57 -3.85 -8.02 0.26
N TRP A 58 -3.03 -7.04 0.61
CA TRP A 58 -3.35 -5.62 0.49
C TRP A 58 -2.21 -4.91 -0.22
N ASN A 59 -2.52 -3.72 -0.71
CA ASN A 59 -1.55 -2.81 -1.29
C ASN A 59 -1.83 -1.41 -0.77
N GLU A 60 -0.76 -0.70 -0.44
CA GLU A 60 -0.81 0.71 -0.10
C GLU A 60 -0.08 1.59 -1.12
N PHE A 61 -0.58 2.80 -1.28
CA PHE A 61 0.08 3.83 -2.06
C PHE A 61 -0.15 5.19 -1.42
N LEU A 62 0.88 6.04 -1.43
CA LEU A 62 0.84 7.32 -0.73
C LEU A 62 1.55 8.44 -1.47
N ASP A 63 1.06 9.65 -1.23
CA ASP A 63 1.75 10.90 -1.54
C ASP A 63 1.80 11.79 -0.29
N GLU A 64 2.14 13.07 -0.44
CA GLU A 64 2.25 14.01 0.68
C GLU A 64 0.90 14.38 1.31
N ARG A 65 -0.22 13.97 0.70
CA ARG A 65 -1.58 14.37 1.10
C ARG A 65 -2.35 13.22 1.73
N ALA A 66 -2.19 12.01 1.20
CA ALA A 66 -2.94 10.86 1.65
C ALA A 66 -2.16 9.53 1.52
N ILE A 67 -2.55 8.58 2.38
CA ILE A 67 -2.15 7.17 2.31
C ILE A 67 -3.42 6.38 2.00
N HIS A 68 -3.39 5.60 0.93
CA HIS A 68 -4.51 4.80 0.48
C HIS A 68 -4.21 3.33 0.64
N PHE A 69 -5.21 2.55 1.04
CA PHE A 69 -5.15 1.10 1.15
C PHE A 69 -6.21 0.46 0.27
N ILE A 70 -5.82 -0.62 -0.41
CA ILE A 70 -6.71 -1.54 -1.11
C ILE A 70 -6.48 -2.91 -0.49
N PHE A 71 -7.53 -3.48 0.10
CA PHE A 71 -7.53 -4.84 0.63
C PHE A 71 -8.30 -5.75 -0.31
N LYS A 72 -7.75 -6.91 -0.67
CA LYS A 72 -8.49 -7.96 -1.37
C LYS A 72 -8.49 -9.21 -0.50
N LEU A 73 -9.62 -9.47 0.13
CA LEU A 73 -9.79 -10.56 1.09
C LEU A 73 -9.84 -11.91 0.37
N LYS A 74 -9.69 -13.00 1.13
CA LYS A 74 -9.66 -14.38 0.59
C LYS A 74 -10.95 -14.80 -0.12
N ASP A 75 -12.07 -14.14 0.19
CA ASP A 75 -13.37 -14.32 -0.45
C ASP A 75 -13.55 -13.44 -1.69
N HIS A 76 -12.48 -12.79 -2.17
CA HIS A 76 -12.45 -11.81 -3.26
C HIS A 76 -13.12 -10.46 -2.95
N THR A 77 -13.61 -10.23 -1.72
CA THR A 77 -14.13 -8.92 -1.32
C THR A 77 -13.02 -7.88 -1.36
N VAL A 78 -13.30 -6.74 -2.00
CA VAL A 78 -12.38 -5.59 -2.06
C VAL A 78 -12.86 -4.51 -1.11
N LYS A 79 -11.96 -4.01 -0.26
CA LYS A 79 -12.18 -2.84 0.60
C LYS A 79 -11.14 -1.76 0.28
N GLU A 80 -11.56 -0.50 0.30
CA GLU A 80 -10.69 0.64 0.06
C GLU A 80 -10.79 1.65 1.20
N PHE A 81 -9.64 2.20 1.61
CA PHE A 81 -9.58 3.22 2.64
C PHE A 81 -8.60 4.33 2.25
N THR A 82 -8.91 5.55 2.68
CA THR A 82 -7.90 6.60 2.87
C THR A 82 -7.62 6.68 4.35
N LEU A 83 -6.37 6.44 4.75
CA LEU A 83 -5.99 6.36 6.17
C LEU A 83 -6.32 7.68 6.87
N SER A 84 -6.96 7.55 8.02
CA SER A 84 -7.33 8.64 8.92
C SER A 84 -7.37 8.11 10.35
N PRO A 85 -7.31 8.96 11.38
CA PRO A 85 -7.46 8.51 12.76
C PRO A 85 -8.75 7.71 13.02
N ASP A 86 -9.83 8.00 12.29
CA ASP A 86 -11.14 7.38 12.50
C ASP A 86 -11.23 5.93 12.01
N ASN A 87 -10.46 5.57 10.98
CA ASN A 87 -10.49 4.24 10.35
C ASN A 87 -9.21 3.43 10.56
N GLU A 88 -8.22 3.99 11.25
CA GLU A 88 -6.91 3.37 11.44
C GLU A 88 -7.00 2.01 12.13
N ARG A 89 -7.84 1.87 13.14
CA ARG A 89 -8.04 0.59 13.84
C ARG A 89 -8.59 -0.50 12.91
N GLU A 90 -9.46 -0.14 11.97
CA GLU A 90 -9.97 -1.12 10.99
C GLU A 90 -8.85 -1.53 10.02
N ILE A 91 -8.04 -0.57 9.57
CA ILE A 91 -6.88 -0.83 8.71
C ILE A 91 -5.86 -1.73 9.41
N ASP A 92 -5.48 -1.41 10.65
CA ASP A 92 -4.61 -2.22 11.52
C ASP A 92 -5.14 -3.66 11.64
N THR A 93 -6.44 -3.82 11.93
CA THR A 93 -7.08 -5.13 12.04
C THR A 93 -6.98 -5.92 10.72
N LEU A 94 -7.22 -5.27 9.58
CA LEU A 94 -7.15 -5.92 8.26
C LEU A 94 -5.70 -6.32 7.91
N CYS A 95 -4.73 -5.45 8.18
CA CYS A 95 -3.31 -5.75 8.00
C CYS A 95 -2.89 -6.96 8.84
N ALA A 96 -3.23 -6.97 10.14
CA ALA A 96 -2.92 -8.07 11.04
C ALA A 96 -3.56 -9.39 10.60
N GLN A 97 -4.84 -9.36 10.19
CA GLN A 97 -5.54 -10.54 9.67
C GLN A 97 -4.88 -11.14 8.44
N LEU A 98 -4.44 -10.30 7.50
CA LEU A 98 -3.82 -10.77 6.26
C LEU A 98 -2.35 -11.20 6.46
N ASN A 99 -1.64 -10.60 7.42
CA ASN A 99 -0.30 -11.04 7.85
C ASN A 99 -0.28 -12.25 8.77
N ASN A 100 -1.45 -12.71 9.24
CA ASN A 100 -1.54 -13.71 10.32
C ASN A 100 -0.75 -13.28 11.57
N GLU A 101 -0.78 -11.98 11.87
CA GLU A 101 -0.17 -11.36 13.05
C GLU A 101 -1.25 -11.06 14.09
N PRO A 102 -0.89 -11.00 15.39
CA PRO A 102 -1.82 -10.50 16.39
C PRO A 102 -2.18 -9.04 16.09
N PRO A 103 -3.45 -8.64 16.30
CA PRO A 103 -3.83 -7.23 16.29
C PRO A 103 -3.01 -6.45 17.33
N ASP A 104 -2.91 -5.13 17.17
CA ASP A 104 -2.14 -4.19 18.00
C ASP A 104 -0.62 -4.11 17.72
N LYS A 105 -0.06 -4.96 16.85
CA LYS A 105 1.33 -4.78 16.37
C LYS A 105 1.46 -3.53 15.47
N THR A 106 0.35 -3.12 14.86
CA THR A 106 0.22 -2.03 13.88
C THR A 106 -0.63 -0.86 14.41
N ALA A 107 -0.79 -0.73 15.74
CA ALA A 107 -1.68 0.24 16.39
C ALA A 107 -1.45 1.71 15.95
N ASN A 108 -0.23 2.05 15.52
CA ASN A 108 0.05 3.24 14.73
C ASN A 108 0.45 2.82 13.31
N VAL A 109 -0.50 2.87 12.38
CA VAL A 109 -0.32 2.47 10.98
C VAL A 109 0.64 3.42 10.27
N TYR A 110 0.65 4.71 10.61
CA TYR A 110 1.62 5.66 10.07
C TYR A 110 3.05 5.26 10.41
N ARG A 111 3.29 4.89 11.68
CA ARG A 111 4.58 4.38 12.12
C ARG A 111 4.95 3.08 11.42
N TYR A 112 4.01 2.15 11.28
CA TYR A 112 4.25 0.90 10.57
C TYR A 112 4.69 1.11 9.12
N ILE A 113 4.05 2.04 8.39
CA ILE A 113 4.48 2.41 7.04
C ILE A 113 5.86 3.08 7.06
N ALA A 114 6.15 3.92 8.05
CA ALA A 114 7.45 4.59 8.21
C ALA A 114 8.61 3.64 8.57
N ASP A 115 8.33 2.48 9.18
CA ASP A 115 9.32 1.44 9.49
C ASP A 115 9.76 0.67 8.23
N ASN A 116 9.06 0.82 7.09
CA ASN A 116 9.52 0.33 5.81
C ASN A 116 10.54 1.31 5.21
N ASP A 117 11.79 0.84 5.01
CA ASP A 117 12.90 1.62 4.45
C ASP A 117 12.55 2.36 3.15
N PHE A 118 11.64 1.83 2.33
CA PHE A 118 11.24 2.49 1.10
C PHE A 118 10.47 3.79 1.33
N TYR A 119 9.70 3.86 2.40
CA TYR A 119 8.89 5.02 2.74
C TYR A 119 9.49 5.88 3.85
N HIS A 120 10.48 5.37 4.58
CA HIS A 120 10.99 5.98 5.81
C HIS A 120 11.25 7.49 5.70
N ASP A 121 12.08 7.90 4.73
CA ASP A 121 12.41 9.32 4.53
C ASP A 121 11.18 10.15 4.12
N PHE A 122 10.29 9.57 3.32
CA PHE A 122 9.08 10.23 2.84
C PHE A 122 8.09 10.45 4.00
N MET A 123 7.85 9.41 4.80
CA MET A 123 6.97 9.45 5.96
C MET A 123 7.50 10.40 7.03
N THR A 124 8.79 10.36 7.32
CA THR A 124 9.43 11.27 8.27
C THR A 124 9.31 12.72 7.82
N LYS A 125 9.39 12.99 6.51
CA LYS A 125 9.26 14.35 5.98
C LYS A 125 7.82 14.89 5.97
N HIS A 126 6.83 14.04 5.65
CA HIS A 126 5.47 14.49 5.34
C HIS A 126 4.43 14.13 6.41
N TYR A 127 4.71 13.13 7.25
CA TYR A 127 3.76 12.57 8.22
C TYR A 127 4.34 12.48 9.64
N GLN A 128 5.44 13.18 9.95
CA GLN A 128 6.17 13.07 11.23
C GLN A 128 5.26 13.09 12.47
N ALA A 129 4.36 14.07 12.56
CA ALA A 129 3.48 14.22 13.71
C ALA A 129 2.54 13.02 13.93
N LEU A 130 2.15 12.32 12.86
CA LEU A 130 1.29 11.14 12.93
C LEU A 130 2.12 9.87 13.22
N VAL A 131 3.36 9.82 12.75
CA VAL A 131 4.33 8.75 13.06
C VAL A 131 4.71 8.77 14.55
N GLU A 132 4.85 9.95 15.16
CA GLU A 132 5.33 10.13 16.53
C GLU A 132 4.24 10.15 17.63
N ARG A 133 2.96 10.09 17.26
CA ARG A 133 1.86 10.19 18.23
C ARG A 133 1.76 8.98 19.19
#